data_AF-A0A940NUU1-F1
#
_entry.id   AF-A0A940NUU1-F1
#
_cell.length_a   1.000
_cell.length_b   1.000
_cell.length_c   1.000
_cell.angle_alpha   90.00
_cell.angle_beta   90.00
_cell.angle_gamma   90.00
#
_symmetry.space_group_name_H-M   'P 1'
#
loop_
_entity.id
_entity.type
_entity.pdbx_description
1 polymer ?
#
loop_
_entity_poly.entity_id
_entity_poly.type
_entity_poly.pdbx_seq_one_letter_code
_entity_poly.pdbx_strand_id
1 'polypeptide(L)'
;MQNSVMIQEKTSSKKPKKVFQSFFKRFRKDNVSEQSSLAESLNEELKQLKEQLDFKEINFKHAEPEYVDVAIMELEATRIKYSITVRKLKKLFPESNSTPSFSKCTVDK
;
A
#
# COMPACT_ATOMS: atom_id res chain seq x y z
N MET A 1 -1.30 26.79 75.99
CA MET A 1 0.17 26.85 75.83
C MET A 1 0.49 26.98 74.36
N GLN A 2 1.29 28.00 74.04
CA GLN A 2 2.15 28.23 72.87
C GLN A 2 1.58 28.09 71.44
N ASN A 3 1.61 29.26 70.78
CA ASN A 3 1.56 29.48 69.34
C ASN A 3 2.69 28.75 68.60
N SER A 4 2.44 28.35 67.35
CA SER A 4 3.42 28.57 66.28
C SER A 4 2.70 28.68 64.94
N VAL A 5 2.70 29.91 64.42
CA VAL A 5 2.43 30.24 63.04
C VAL A 5 3.76 30.15 62.31
N MET A 6 3.82 29.41 61.20
CA MET A 6 4.78 29.73 60.14
C MET A 6 4.10 29.67 58.76
N ILE A 7 3.99 30.86 58.20
CA ILE A 7 3.70 31.19 56.81
C ILE A 7 4.93 30.77 55.98
N GLN A 8 4.74 30.07 54.86
CA GLN A 8 5.69 30.15 53.74
C GLN A 8 5.02 29.99 52.37
N GLU A 9 4.80 31.17 51.79
CA GLU A 9 5.05 31.59 50.41
C GLU A 9 4.45 30.83 49.20
N LYS A 10 3.59 31.57 48.50
CA LYS A 10 3.23 31.42 47.09
C LYS A 10 4.47 31.14 46.23
N THR A 11 4.44 30.05 45.48
CA THR A 11 5.16 29.99 44.20
C THR A 11 4.24 29.49 43.10
N SER A 12 3.88 30.40 42.21
CA SER A 12 3.26 30.13 40.92
C SER A 12 4.22 29.32 40.05
N SER A 13 3.99 28.02 39.92
CA SER A 13 4.69 27.18 38.94
C SER A 13 3.76 26.87 37.77
N LYS A 14 3.88 27.69 36.72
CA LYS A 14 3.31 27.47 35.39
C LYS A 14 3.80 26.11 34.89
N LYS A 15 2.92 25.10 34.81
CA LYS A 15 3.23 23.87 34.09
C LYS A 15 3.51 24.22 32.62
N PRO A 16 4.71 23.95 32.08
CA PRO A 16 4.94 24.19 30.67
C PRO A 16 4.08 23.19 29.88
N LYS A 17 3.16 23.72 29.05
CA LYS A 17 2.59 22.98 27.92
C LYS A 17 3.78 22.53 27.07
N LYS A 18 4.24 21.29 27.26
CA LYS A 18 5.18 20.66 26.33
C LYS A 18 4.45 20.54 25.01
N VAL A 19 4.77 21.50 24.17
CA VAL A 19 4.60 21.54 22.73
C VAL A 19 4.90 20.14 22.22
N PHE A 20 3.86 19.35 21.94
CA PHE A 20 3.98 18.14 21.13
C PHE A 20 4.28 18.61 19.72
N GLN A 21 5.55 18.95 19.54
CA GLN A 21 6.20 19.38 18.33
C GLN A 21 6.01 18.27 17.30
N SER A 22 5.03 18.43 16.43
CA SER A 22 5.21 18.27 14.98
C SER A 22 6.19 17.16 14.52
N PHE A 23 5.95 15.91 14.91
CA PHE A 23 6.72 14.75 14.42
C PHE A 23 6.24 14.21 13.06
N PHE A 24 5.18 14.79 12.47
CA PHE A 24 4.62 14.31 11.19
C PHE A 24 5.02 15.15 9.96
N LYS A 25 5.88 16.17 10.11
CA LYS A 25 6.21 17.09 9.01
C LYS A 25 7.47 16.72 8.20
N ARG A 26 7.70 15.45 7.86
CA ARG A 26 8.84 15.11 6.99
C ARG A 26 8.65 14.04 5.89
N PHE A 27 7.43 13.54 5.63
CA PHE A 27 7.20 12.55 4.56
C PHE A 27 6.69 13.15 3.24
N ARG A 28 7.24 14.27 2.75
CA ARG A 28 6.80 14.87 1.48
C ARG A 28 7.87 15.16 0.44
N LYS A 29 9.14 14.81 0.66
CA LYS A 29 10.22 15.14 -0.29
C LYS A 29 11.03 13.95 -0.86
N ASP A 30 10.91 12.75 -0.28
CA ASP A 30 11.65 11.55 -0.74
C ASP A 30 10.77 10.53 -1.51
N ASN A 31 9.47 10.82 -1.67
CA ASN A 31 8.50 9.87 -2.22
C ASN A 31 8.72 9.48 -3.70
N VAL A 32 9.44 10.29 -4.49
CA VAL A 32 9.59 10.04 -5.95
C VAL A 32 10.62 8.94 -6.23
N SER A 33 11.75 8.93 -5.50
CA SER A 33 12.76 7.87 -5.66
C SER A 33 12.29 6.54 -5.10
N GLU A 34 11.55 6.56 -3.98
CA GLU A 34 10.98 5.35 -3.38
C GLU A 34 9.85 4.75 -4.23
N GLN A 35 9.07 5.58 -4.93
CA GLN A 35 8.04 5.08 -5.86
C GLN A 35 8.65 4.43 -7.09
N SER A 36 9.77 4.97 -7.62
CA SER A 36 10.47 4.39 -8.77
C SER A 36 11.04 3.01 -8.44
N SER A 37 11.74 2.87 -7.31
CA SER A 37 12.32 1.59 -6.91
C SER A 37 11.25 0.54 -6.57
N LEU A 38 10.16 0.95 -5.94
CA LEU A 38 9.01 0.07 -5.68
C LEU A 38 8.34 -0.38 -6.99
N ALA A 39 8.20 0.51 -7.97
CA ALA A 39 7.64 0.17 -9.27
C ALA A 39 8.51 -0.81 -10.05
N GLU A 40 9.83 -0.63 -10.05
CA GLU A 40 10.78 -1.56 -10.66
C GLU A 40 10.67 -2.94 -10.01
N SER A 41 10.66 -3.01 -8.68
CA SER A 41 10.49 -4.26 -7.94
C SER A 41 9.16 -4.96 -8.26
N LEU A 42 8.05 -4.21 -8.33
CA LEU A 42 6.75 -4.78 -8.69
C LEU A 42 6.70 -5.26 -10.15
N ASN A 43 7.40 -4.59 -11.07
CA ASN A 43 7.51 -5.04 -12.46
C ASN A 43 8.31 -6.34 -12.58
N GLU A 44 9.41 -6.46 -11.83
CA GLU A 44 10.19 -7.70 -11.78
C GLU A 44 9.36 -8.84 -11.17
N GLU A 45 8.62 -8.58 -10.09
CA GLU A 45 7.68 -9.54 -9.52
C GLU A 45 6.60 -9.96 -10.52
N LEU A 46 6.04 -9.03 -11.32
CA LEU A 46 5.07 -9.35 -12.37
C LEU A 46 5.65 -10.25 -13.46
N LYS A 47 6.92 -10.05 -13.83
CA LYS A 47 7.60 -10.89 -14.81
C LYS A 47 7.76 -12.31 -14.27
N GLN A 48 8.24 -12.45 -13.03
CA GLN A 48 8.39 -13.76 -12.37
C GLN A 48 7.04 -14.47 -12.21
N LEU A 49 6.00 -13.74 -11.80
CA LEU A 49 4.65 -14.31 -11.66
C LEU A 49 4.08 -14.77 -13.01
N LYS A 50 4.42 -14.09 -14.11
CA LYS A 50 4.02 -14.53 -15.45
C LYS A 50 4.70 -15.85 -15.83
N GLU A 51 6.00 -15.97 -15.60
CA GLU A 51 6.74 -17.22 -15.83
C GLU A 51 6.19 -18.37 -14.96
N GLN A 52 5.84 -18.08 -13.70
CA GLN A 52 5.19 -19.05 -12.81
C GLN A 52 3.80 -19.45 -13.29
N LEU A 53 3.00 -18.52 -13.82
CA LEU A 53 1.69 -18.84 -14.39
C LEU A 53 1.84 -19.81 -15.57
N ASP A 54 2.75 -19.53 -16.50
CA ASP A 54 2.99 -20.39 -17.66
C ASP A 54 3.39 -21.81 -17.22
N PHE A 55 4.28 -21.91 -16.23
CA PHE A 55 4.68 -23.20 -15.65
C PHE A 55 3.52 -23.93 -14.94
N LYS A 56 2.75 -23.22 -14.12
CA LYS A 56 1.62 -23.82 -13.37
C LYS A 56 0.48 -24.24 -14.29
N GLU A 57 0.27 -23.54 -15.41
CA GLU A 57 -0.69 -23.97 -16.44
C GLU A 57 -0.26 -25.26 -17.13
N ILE A 58 1.03 -25.44 -17.36
CA ILE A 58 1.57 -26.73 -17.85
C ILE A 58 1.34 -27.82 -16.80
N ASN A 59 1.63 -27.57 -15.52
CA ASN A 59 1.42 -28.55 -14.46
C ASN A 59 -0.06 -28.94 -14.33
N PHE A 60 -0.98 -27.97 -14.39
CA PHE A 60 -2.41 -28.26 -14.37
C PHE A 60 -2.85 -29.14 -15.54
N LYS A 61 -2.35 -28.88 -16.76
CA LYS A 61 -2.68 -29.69 -17.94
C LYS A 61 -2.20 -31.15 -17.84
N HIS A 62 -1.14 -31.40 -17.09
CA HIS A 62 -0.53 -32.73 -16.95
C HIS A 62 -0.73 -33.32 -15.54
N ALA A 63 -1.57 -32.72 -14.71
CA ALA A 63 -1.81 -33.19 -13.37
C ALA A 63 -2.51 -34.56 -13.42
N GLU A 64 -2.01 -35.51 -12.64
CA GLU A 64 -2.73 -36.76 -12.40
C GLU A 64 -4.05 -36.44 -11.66
N PRO A 65 -5.12 -37.24 -11.85
CA PRO A 65 -6.44 -36.97 -11.29
C PRO A 65 -6.44 -36.66 -9.79
N GLU A 66 -5.58 -37.33 -9.02
CA GLU A 66 -5.44 -37.19 -7.57
C GLU A 66 -4.84 -35.82 -7.15
N TYR A 67 -4.18 -35.12 -8.07
CA TYR A 67 -3.50 -33.84 -7.80
C TYR A 67 -4.12 -32.64 -8.53
N VAL A 68 -5.21 -32.84 -9.28
CA VAL A 68 -5.87 -31.76 -10.04
C VAL A 68 -6.26 -30.59 -9.14
N ASP A 69 -6.85 -30.87 -7.98
CA ASP A 69 -7.28 -29.82 -7.03
C ASP A 69 -6.09 -28.98 -6.52
N VAL A 70 -4.96 -29.63 -6.25
CA VAL A 70 -3.73 -28.96 -5.84
C VAL A 70 -3.22 -28.08 -6.98
N ALA A 71 -3.19 -28.60 -8.20
CA ALA A 71 -2.74 -27.84 -9.36
C ALA A 71 -3.63 -26.62 -9.66
N ILE A 72 -4.95 -26.76 -9.50
CA ILE A 72 -5.91 -25.65 -9.59
C ILE A 72 -5.60 -24.60 -8.53
N MET A 73 -5.52 -25.02 -7.26
CA MET A 73 -5.28 -24.11 -6.14
C MET A 73 -3.98 -23.32 -6.32
N GLU A 74 -2.89 -23.97 -6.74
CA GLU A 74 -1.61 -23.31 -6.98
C GLU A 74 -1.67 -22.32 -8.16
N LEU A 75 -2.35 -22.69 -9.24
CA LEU A 75 -2.55 -21.81 -10.38
C LEU A 75 -3.37 -20.57 -10.00
N GLU A 76 -4.47 -20.78 -9.26
CA GLU A 76 -5.34 -19.69 -8.79
C GLU A 76 -4.63 -18.77 -7.79
N ALA A 77 -3.88 -19.33 -6.83
CA ALA A 77 -3.07 -18.54 -5.91
C ALA A 77 -2.09 -17.61 -6.67
N THR A 78 -1.45 -18.14 -7.71
CA THR A 78 -0.54 -17.37 -8.57
C THR A 78 -1.29 -16.28 -9.34
N ARG A 79 -2.47 -16.58 -9.89
CA ARG A 79 -3.33 -15.59 -10.60
C ARG A 79 -3.79 -14.46 -9.68
N ILE A 80 -4.19 -14.79 -8.45
CA ILE A 80 -4.59 -13.81 -7.43
C ILE A 80 -3.42 -12.89 -7.10
N LYS A 81 -2.24 -13.47 -6.85
CA LYS A 81 -1.03 -12.68 -6.55
C LYS A 81 -0.68 -11.75 -7.70
N TYR A 82 -0.68 -12.24 -8.94
CA TYR A 82 -0.47 -11.43 -10.14
C TYR A 82 -1.46 -10.26 -10.22
N SER A 83 -2.76 -10.52 -10.03
CA SER A 83 -3.80 -9.49 -10.06
C SER A 83 -3.57 -8.41 -8.99
N ILE A 84 -3.20 -8.81 -7.77
CA ILE A 84 -2.88 -7.88 -6.69
C ILE A 84 -1.67 -7.02 -7.06
N THR A 85 -0.60 -7.62 -7.58
CA THR A 85 0.62 -6.90 -7.98
C THR A 85 0.34 -5.90 -9.11
N VAL A 86 -0.48 -6.26 -10.11
CA VAL A 86 -0.93 -5.31 -11.15
C VAL A 86 -1.70 -4.14 -10.54
N ARG A 87 -2.61 -4.40 -9.60
CA ARG A 87 -3.36 -3.33 -8.92
C ARG A 87 -2.44 -2.43 -8.08
N LYS A 88 -1.43 -3.00 -7.41
CA LYS A 88 -0.42 -2.21 -6.67
C LYS A 88 0.34 -1.29 -7.63
N LEU A 89 0.82 -1.81 -8.75
CA LEU A 89 1.53 -1.02 -9.76
C LEU A 89 0.64 0.11 -10.32
N LYS A 90 -0.62 -0.18 -10.67
CA LYS A 90 -1.60 0.83 -11.13
C LYS A 90 -1.85 1.93 -10.10
N LYS A 91 -1.84 1.62 -8.80
CA LYS A 91 -1.99 2.62 -7.73
C LYS A 91 -0.80 3.56 -7.62
N LEU A 92 0.41 3.12 -8.02
CA LEU A 92 1.60 3.97 -8.05
C LEU A 92 1.59 4.94 -9.23
N PHE A 93 0.96 4.56 -10.35
CA PHE A 93 0.83 5.39 -11.56
C PHE A 93 -0.64 5.61 -11.94
N PRO A 94 -1.40 6.41 -11.16
CA PRO A 94 -2.82 6.64 -11.41
C PRO A 94 -3.10 7.45 -12.69
N GLU A 95 -2.12 8.20 -13.21
CA GLU A 95 -2.28 9.21 -14.26
C GLU A 95 -2.10 8.69 -15.71
N SER A 96 -1.72 7.41 -15.93
CA SER A 96 -1.48 6.89 -17.28
C SER A 96 -2.71 6.30 -17.98
N ASN A 97 -3.88 6.30 -17.34
CA ASN A 97 -5.15 6.00 -18.00
C ASN A 97 -5.92 7.31 -18.15
N SER A 98 -5.66 8.03 -19.24
CA SER A 98 -6.66 8.93 -19.78
C SER A 98 -7.94 8.13 -19.94
N THR A 99 -8.94 8.46 -19.13
CA THR A 99 -10.33 8.07 -19.38
C THR A 99 -10.61 8.37 -20.85
N PRO A 100 -11.05 7.39 -21.68
CA PRO A 100 -11.61 7.75 -22.96
C PRO A 100 -12.83 8.61 -22.64
N SER A 101 -12.74 9.90 -22.95
CA SER A 101 -13.87 10.81 -22.86
C SER A 101 -14.92 10.24 -23.81
N PHE A 102 -15.96 9.61 -23.27
CA PHE A 102 -17.18 9.40 -24.03
C PHE A 102 -17.71 10.80 -24.36
N SER A 103 -17.39 11.28 -25.56
CA SER A 103 -18.09 12.40 -26.15
C SER A 103 -19.57 12.03 -26.14
N LYS A 104 -20.36 12.83 -25.41
CA LYS A 104 -21.82 12.75 -25.43
C LYS A 104 -22.27 12.78 -26.90
N CYS A 105 -22.85 11.69 -27.39
CA CYS A 105 -23.71 11.75 -28.55
C CYS A 105 -24.89 12.66 -28.19
N THR A 106 -24.87 13.89 -28.69
CA THR A 106 -26.06 14.73 -28.73
C THR A 106 -27.00 14.10 -29.75
N VAL A 107 -28.12 13.57 -29.27
CA VAL A 107 -29.24 13.20 -30.13
C VAL A 107 -29.95 14.50 -30.47
N ASP A 108 -29.73 14.99 -31.68
CA ASP A 108 -30.52 16.08 -32.25
C ASP A 108 -31.97 15.59 -32.41
N LYS A 109 -32.91 16.36 -31.88
CA LYS A 109 -34.36 16.13 -31.97
C LYS A 109 -34.94 16.75 -33.23
#